data_AF-A0A327ZQ84-F1
#
_entry.id   AF-A0A327ZQ84-F1
#
_cell.length_a   1.000
_cell.length_b   1.000
_cell.length_c   1.000
_cell.angle_alpha   90.00
_cell.angle_beta   90.00
_cell.angle_gamma   90.00
#
_symmetry.space_group_name_H-M   'P 1'
#
loop_
_entity.id
_entity.type
_entity.pdbx_description
1 polymer ?
#
loop_
_entity_poly.entity_id
_entity_poly.type
_entity_poly.pdbx_seq_one_letter_code
_entity_poly.pdbx_strand_id
1 'polypeptide(L)' 'MSRENKRFSNIKDGSDKGSKMMSTYIITDEQTGVQYLYAAMGYGAGLTPILDSEGKPVLAPGYPK' A
#
# COMPACT_ATOMS: atom_id res chain seq x y z
N MET A 1 -21.97 6.24 -10.92
CA MET A 1 -20.92 5.35 -10.39
C MET A 1 -19.63 6.16 -10.43
N SER A 2 -18.99 6.65 -9.39
CA SER A 2 -18.91 6.36 -7.95
C SER A 2 -18.54 7.66 -7.22
N ARG A 3 -19.04 7.88 -6.00
CA ARG A 3 -18.63 9.04 -5.17
C ARG A 3 -17.11 9.01 -4.97
N GLU A 4 -16.46 10.17 -5.10
CA GLU A 4 -15.07 10.38 -4.69
C GLU A 4 -14.93 10.07 -3.20
N ASN A 5 -14.67 8.82 -2.87
CA ASN A 5 -14.33 8.43 -1.51
C ASN A 5 -12.92 7.86 -1.59
N LYS A 6 -11.93 8.71 -1.30
CA LYS A 6 -10.51 8.42 -1.42
C LYS A 6 -10.08 7.50 -0.25
N ARG A 7 -10.60 6.28 -0.26
CA ARG A 7 -10.40 5.26 0.78
C ARG A 7 -8.94 4.82 0.89
N PHE A 8 -8.19 4.85 -0.20
CA PHE A 8 -6.81 4.42 -0.22
C PHE A 8 -5.88 5.59 -0.49
N SER A 9 -4.85 5.74 0.34
CA SER A 9 -3.76 6.69 0.14
C SER A 9 -2.44 5.94 -0.11
N ASN A 10 -1.55 6.55 -0.89
CA ASN A 10 -0.29 5.94 -1.28
C ASN A 10 0.86 6.76 -0.71
N ILE A 11 1.77 6.12 0.01
CA ILE A 11 3.07 6.67 0.35
C ILE A 11 4.08 6.06 -0.61
N LYS A 12 4.76 6.91 -1.39
CA LYS A 12 5.86 6.46 -2.27
C LYS A 12 7.09 6.21 -1.41
N ASP A 13 7.56 4.97 -1.37
CA ASP A 13 8.89 4.68 -0.88
C ASP A 13 9.85 4.50 -2.05
N GLY A 14 10.89 5.34 -2.07
CA GLY A 14 12.23 5.01 -2.56
C GLY A 14 12.51 4.63 -4.01
N SER A 15 11.55 4.48 -4.93
CA SER A 15 11.89 4.20 -6.34
C SER A 15 12.30 5.49 -7.08
N ASP A 16 13.50 5.97 -6.79
CA ASP A 16 14.13 7.07 -7.50
C ASP A 16 14.46 6.63 -8.94
N LYS A 17 13.77 7.25 -9.90
CA LYS A 17 14.15 7.59 -11.29
C LYS A 17 15.04 6.64 -12.13
N GLY A 18 15.08 5.34 -11.87
CA GLY A 18 15.89 4.40 -12.66
C GLY A 18 15.14 3.69 -13.79
N SER A 19 13.90 3.27 -13.57
CA SER A 19 13.14 2.53 -14.58
C SER A 19 11.64 2.64 -14.34
N LYS A 20 10.90 3.23 -15.29
CA LYS A 20 9.42 3.30 -15.28
C LYS A 20 8.74 1.92 -15.23
N MET A 21 9.51 0.85 -15.44
CA MET A 21 9.03 -0.52 -15.39
C MET A 21 8.89 -1.09 -13.99
N MET A 22 9.40 -0.44 -12.93
CA MET A 22 9.27 -0.91 -11.55
C MET A 22 8.66 0.16 -10.66
N SER A 23 7.75 -0.24 -9.77
CA SER A 23 7.14 0.66 -8.80
C SER A 23 6.77 -0.11 -7.54
N THR A 24 7.14 0.46 -6.39
CA THR A 24 6.79 -0.08 -5.08
C THR A 24 6.11 1.02 -4.26
N TYR A 25 4.94 0.73 -3.71
CA TYR A 25 4.16 1.66 -2.89
C TYR A 25 3.70 0.97 -1.62
N ILE A 26 3.63 1.74 -0.53
CA ILE A 26 2.82 1.39 0.61
C ILE A 26 1.46 2.05 0.41
N ILE A 27 0.39 1.26 0.49
CA ILE A 27 -0.98 1.73 0.37
C ILE A 27 -1.65 1.57 1.72
N THR A 28 -2.29 2.64 2.22
CA THR A 28 -3.04 2.63 3.47
C THR A 28 -4.54 2.67 3.17
N ASP A 29 -5.30 1.75 3.76
CA ASP A 29 -6.76 1.85 3.82
C ASP A 29 -7.17 2.83 4.92
N GLU A 30 -7.61 4.03 4.55
CA GLU A 30 -7.98 5.11 5.47
C GLU A 30 -9.21 4.79 6.34
N GLN A 31 -9.93 3.70 6.05
CA GLN A 31 -11.05 3.27 6.89
C GLN A 31 -10.62 2.33 8.02
N THR A 32 -9.56 1.55 7.80
CA THR A 32 -9.15 0.48 8.72
C THR A 32 -7.75 0.68 9.28
N GLY A 33 -6.93 1.53 8.65
CA GLY A 33 -5.51 1.71 8.93
C GLY A 33 -4.63 0.62 8.33
N VAL A 34 -5.20 -0.45 7.76
CA VAL A 34 -4.42 -1.58 7.24
C VAL A 34 -3.50 -1.12 6.10
N GLN A 35 -2.24 -1.53 6.17
CA GLN A 35 -1.24 -1.22 5.16
C GLN A 35 -0.96 -2.41 4.24
N TYR A 36 -0.73 -2.09 2.97
CA TYR A 36 -0.45 -3.05 1.92
C TYR A 36 0.84 -2.68 1.19
N LEU A 37 1.64 -3.70 0.85
CA LEU A 37 2.73 -3.57 -0.11
C LEU A 37 2.18 -3.80 -1.51
N TYR A 38 2.26 -2.77 -2.35
CA TYR A 38 2.06 -2.87 -3.78
C TYR A 38 3.41 -2.92 -4.48
N ALA A 39 3.59 -3.89 -5.37
CA ALA A 39 4.77 -3.99 -6.22
C ALA A 39 4.34 -4.25 -7.66
N ALA A 40 4.86 -3.47 -8.60
CA ALA A 40 4.64 -3.64 -10.03
C ALA A 40 5.97 -3.76 -10.76
N MET A 41 6.01 -4.68 -11.74
CA MET A 41 7.13 -4.87 -12.65
C MET A 41 6.62 -5.24 -14.05
N GLY A 42 6.94 -4.42 -15.05
CA GLY A 42 6.48 -4.62 -16.42
C GLY A 42 4.95 -4.63 -16.52
N TYR A 43 4.36 -5.74 -16.99
CA TYR A 43 2.92 -5.93 -17.12
C TYR A 43 2.26 -6.61 -15.89
N GLY A 44 3.07 -6.94 -14.87
CA GLY A 44 2.60 -7.59 -13.65
C GLY A 44 2.55 -6.64 -12.46
N ALA A 45 1.62 -6.91 -11.54
CA ALA A 45 1.56 -6.27 -10.24
C ALA A 45 1.03 -7.23 -9.18
N GLY A 46 1.41 -6.99 -7.92
CA GLY A 46 0.94 -7.70 -6.75
C GLY A 46 0.59 -6.74 -5.62
N LEU A 47 -0.36 -7.15 -4.79
CA LEU A 47 -0.78 -6.45 -3.58
C LEU A 47 -0.87 -7.47 -2.44
N THR A 48 -0.14 -7.24 -1.36
CA THR A 48 -0.16 -8.09 -0.16
C THR A 48 -0.33 -7.24 1.09
N PRO A 49 -1.12 -7.65 2.09
CA PRO A 49 -1.10 -6.99 3.39
C PRO A 49 0.30 -7.11 4.00
N ILE A 50 0.73 -6.06 4.69
CA ILE A 50 1.92 -6.11 5.53
C ILE A 50 1.49 -6.74 6.84
N LEU A 51 2.14 -7.83 7.24
CA LEU A 51 1.79 -8.58 8.44
C LEU A 51 2.83 -8.40 9.54
N ASP A 52 2.39 -8.41 10.79
CA ASP A 52 3.26 -8.48 11.96
C ASP A 52 3.72 -9.93 12.25
N SER A 53 4.45 -10.12 13.34
CA SER A 53 4.98 -11.43 13.75
C SER A 53 3.91 -12.45 14.13
N GLU A 54 2.67 -12.02 14.39
CA GLU A 54 1.53 -12.90 14.69
C GLU A 54 0.70 -13.22 13.44
N GLY A 55 1.08 -12.68 12.27
CA GLY A 55 0.33 -12.82 11.03
C GLY A 55 -0.88 -11.90 10.94
N LYS A 56 -0.98 -10.87 11.79
CA LYS A 56 -2.06 -9.87 11.74
C LYS A 56 -1.65 -8.69 10.85
N PRO A 57 -2.60 -8.01 10.20
CA PRO A 57 -2.29 -6.83 9.39
C PRO A 57 -1.69 -5.69 10.23
N VAL A 58 -0.61 -5.11 9.72
CA VAL A 58 0.01 -3.90 10.29
C VAL A 58 -0.86 -2.69 9.99
N LEU A 59 -1.07 -1.87 11.02
CA LEU A 59 -1.81 -0.62 10.93
C LEU A 59 -0.88 0.58 10.80
N ALA A 60 -1.31 1.59 10.04
CA ALA A 60 -0.65 2.87 9.94
C ALA A 60 -0.66 3.63 11.30
N PRO A 61 0.32 4.51 11.55
CA PRO A 61 0.31 5.34 12.75
C PRO A 61 -1.00 6.11 12.92
N GLY A 62 -1.54 6.14 14.14
CA GLY A 62 -2.79 6.83 14.47
C GLY A 62 -4.06 5.99 14.38
N TYR A 63 -3.96 4.74 13.91
CA TYR A 63 -5.08 3.80 13.91
C TYR A 63 -5.08 2.90 15.17
N PRO A 64 -6.26 2.52 15.69
CA PRO A 64 -6.36 1.67 16.89
C PRO A 64 -5.89 0.24 16.58
N LYS A 65 -5.02 -0.31 17.46
CA LYS A 65 -4.53 -1.70 17.39
C LYS A 65 -5.59 -2.71 17.80
#